data_AF-A0A8T4Z6G9-F1
#
_entry.id   AF-A0A8T4Z6G9-F1
#
_cell.length_a   1.000
_cell.length_b   1.000
_cell.length_c   1.000
_cell.angle_alpha   90.00
_cell.angle_beta   90.00
_cell.angle_gamma   90.00
#
_symmetry.space_group_name_H-M   'P 1'
#
loop_
_entity.id
_entity.type
_entity.pdbx_description
1 polymer ?
#
loop_
_entity_poly.entity_id
_entity_poly.type
_entity_poly.pdbx_seq_one_letter_code
_entity_poly.pdbx_strand_id
1 'polypeptide(L)' 'VRDLELSHPTDIVCRKSSYVCPRTLMIKADGAAYDVPRRMAQMLKDSAKTIRIELEAFL' A
#
# COMPACT_ATOMS: atom_id res chain seq x y z
N VAL A 1 -3.56 -11.40 16.94
CA VAL A 1 -3.25 -10.55 15.76
C VAL A 1 -1.74 -10.59 15.60
N ARG A 2 -1.20 -10.78 14.40
CA ARG A 2 0.25 -10.65 14.20
C ARG A 2 0.56 -9.16 14.16
N ASP A 3 1.52 -8.72 14.97
CA ASP A 3 1.93 -7.33 14.99
C ASP A 3 2.57 -6.94 13.65
N LEU A 4 2.36 -5.70 13.24
CA LEU A 4 3.01 -5.12 12.07
C LEU A 4 4.32 -4.48 12.51
N GLU A 5 5.42 -4.92 11.91
CA GLU A 5 6.77 -4.48 12.32
C GLU A 5 7.11 -3.06 11.84
N LEU A 6 6.59 -2.66 10.67
CA LEU A 6 6.74 -1.31 10.10
C LEU A 6 8.20 -0.81 10.03
N SER A 7 9.16 -1.73 9.89
CA SER A 7 10.59 -1.45 10.05
C SER A 7 11.36 -1.35 8.73
N HIS A 8 10.72 -1.63 7.58
CA HIS A 8 11.43 -1.55 6.31
C HIS A 8 11.80 -0.08 5.98
N PRO A 9 13.05 0.20 5.58
CA PRO A 9 13.55 1.57 5.51
C PRO A 9 12.95 2.41 4.36
N THR A 10 12.41 1.77 3.32
CA THR A 10 12.03 2.43 2.07
C THR A 10 10.67 2.06 1.51
N ASP A 11 10.10 0.93 1.93
CA ASP A 11 8.98 0.32 1.21
C ASP A 11 7.77 0.17 2.11
N ILE A 12 6.60 0.44 1.54
CA ILE A 12 5.30 0.26 2.16
C ILE A 12 4.46 -0.65 1.27
N VAL A 13 3.82 -1.64 1.86
CA VAL A 13 2.98 -2.61 1.14
C VAL A 13 1.65 -2.81 1.86
N CYS A 14 0.55 -2.62 1.12
CA CYS A 14 -0.80 -3.02 1.52
C CYS A 14 -1.16 -4.34 0.84
N ARG A 15 -1.78 -5.28 1.58
CA ARG A 15 -2.04 -6.64 1.11
C ARG A 15 -3.50 -7.03 1.29
N LYS A 16 -4.05 -7.78 0.33
CA LYS A 16 -5.34 -8.47 0.50
C LYS A 16 -5.22 -9.72 1.39
N SER A 17 -4.07 -10.38 1.37
CA SER A 17 -3.81 -11.55 2.23
C SER A 17 -3.47 -11.15 3.67
N SER A 18 -3.38 -12.13 4.55
CA SER A 18 -2.94 -11.98 5.95
C SER A 18 -1.43 -12.23 6.14
N TYR A 19 -0.65 -12.26 5.06
CA TYR A 19 0.81 -12.38 5.16
C TYR A 19 1.42 -11.08 5.68
N VAL A 20 2.40 -11.19 6.58
CA VAL A 20 3.08 -10.04 7.20
C VAL A 20 4.58 -10.18 6.96
N CYS A 21 5.21 -9.07 6.61
CA CYS A 21 6.65 -8.88 6.55
C CYS A 21 6.99 -7.43 6.94
N PRO A 22 8.26 -7.05 7.14
CA PRO A 22 8.68 -5.72 7.58
C PRO A 22 8.08 -4.53 6.82
N ARG A 23 7.71 -4.75 5.55
CA ARG A 23 7.12 -3.75 4.64
C ARG A 23 5.63 -3.54 4.80
N THR A 24 4.96 -4.40 5.56
CA THR A 24 3.49 -4.53 5.52
C THR A 24 2.85 -3.51 6.44
N LEU A 25 2.17 -2.53 5.84
CA LEU A 25 1.41 -1.48 6.55
C LEU A 25 -0.03 -1.91 6.82
N MET A 26 -0.63 -2.70 5.94
CA MET A 26 -2.02 -3.15 6.05
C MET A 26 -2.18 -4.55 5.45
N ILE A 27 -3.00 -5.38 6.11
CA ILE A 27 -3.46 -6.68 5.63
C ILE A 27 -4.98 -6.67 5.44
N LYS A 28 -5.52 -7.64 4.70
CA LYS A 28 -6.96 -7.75 4.41
C LYS A 28 -7.57 -6.51 3.75
N ALA A 29 -6.79 -5.81 2.91
CA ALA A 29 -7.31 -4.67 2.14
C ALA A 29 -8.38 -5.12 1.13
N ASP A 30 -9.36 -4.24 0.86
CA ASP A 30 -10.42 -4.47 -0.12
C ASP A 30 -9.88 -4.50 -1.56
N GLY A 31 -8.82 -3.73 -1.81
CA GLY A 31 -8.19 -3.57 -3.12
C GLY A 31 -6.72 -4.00 -3.17
N ALA A 32 -6.24 -4.27 -4.37
CA ALA A 32 -4.83 -4.45 -4.72
C ALA A 32 -4.45 -3.55 -5.89
N ALA A 33 -3.18 -3.61 -6.32
CA ALA A 33 -2.70 -2.89 -7.50
C ALA A 33 -3.51 -3.18 -8.78
N TYR A 34 -4.13 -4.37 -8.89
CA TYR A 34 -5.02 -4.71 -10.00
C TYR A 34 -6.31 -3.88 -10.03
N ASP A 35 -6.80 -3.47 -8.86
CA ASP A 35 -8.06 -2.72 -8.71
C ASP A 35 -7.88 -1.21 -8.96
N VAL A 36 -6.62 -0.75 -9.08
CA VAL A 36 -6.30 0.64 -9.43
C VAL A 36 -6.84 0.96 -10.84
N PRO A 37 -7.62 2.05 -11.02
CA PRO A 37 -8.14 2.42 -12.33
C PRO A 37 -7.03 2.54 -13.36
N ARG A 38 -7.19 1.90 -14.52
CA ARG A 38 -6.16 1.88 -15.58
C ARG A 38 -5.66 3.26 -15.98
N ARG A 39 -6.55 4.27 -16.02
CA ARG A 39 -6.17 5.66 -16.30
C ARG A 39 -5.16 6.19 -15.28
N MET A 40 -5.35 5.88 -13.99
CA MET A 40 -4.45 6.30 -12.92
C MET A 40 -3.10 5.60 -13.08
N ALA A 41 -3.10 4.27 -13.26
CA ALA A 41 -1.87 3.51 -13.48
C ALA A 41 -1.05 4.04 -14.69
N GLN A 42 -1.71 4.49 -15.76
CA GLN A 42 -1.01 5.10 -16.90
C GLN A 42 -0.42 6.47 -16.55
N MET A 43 -1.14 7.32 -15.80
CA MET A 43 -0.61 8.61 -15.34
C MET A 43 0.64 8.44 -14.47
N LEU A 44 0.70 7.38 -13.66
CA LEU A 44 1.82 7.11 -12.75
C LEU A 44 3.09 6.61 -13.44
N LYS A 45 3.04 6.32 -14.75
CA LYS A 45 4.24 5.99 -15.52
C LYS A 45 5.10 7.21 -15.81
N ASP A 46 4.53 8.41 -15.73
CA ASP A 46 5.25 9.67 -15.85
C ASP A 46 5.91 10.00 -14.50
N SER A 47 7.25 9.99 -14.47
CA SER A 47 8.04 10.23 -13.28
C SER A 47 7.96 11.67 -12.75
N ALA A 48 7.41 12.61 -13.52
CA ALA A 48 7.11 13.96 -13.05
C ALA A 48 5.82 14.02 -12.22
N LYS A 49 5.02 12.96 -12.19
CA LYS A 49 3.78 12.88 -11.40
C LYS A 49 4.06 12.35 -10.00
N THR A 50 3.33 12.88 -9.03
CA THR A 50 3.38 12.46 -7.63
C THR A 50 2.00 12.01 -7.17
N ILE A 51 1.98 11.07 -6.23
CA ILE A 51 0.78 10.68 -5.50
C ILE A 51 0.95 11.14 -4.06
N ARG A 52 -0.12 11.70 -3.51
CA ARG A 52 -0.25 11.91 -2.07
C ARG A 52 -1.08 10.76 -1.50
N ILE A 53 -0.53 10.07 -0.51
CA ILE A 53 -1.20 9.00 0.23
C ILE A 53 -1.46 9.53 1.63
N GLU A 54 -2.72 9.47 2.08
CA GLU A 54 -3.12 9.84 3.43
C GLU A 54 -3.55 8.58 4.16
N LEU A 55 -3.09 8.43 5.41
CA LEU A 55 -3.31 7.25 6.23
C LEU A 55 -4.02 7.68 7.50
N GLU A 56 -5.14 7.02 7.79
CA GLU A 56 -5.91 7.21 9.01
C GLU A 56 -6.04 5.87 9.73
N ALA A 57 -5.81 5.87 11.03
CA ALA A 57 -5.97 4.71 11.89
C ALA A 57 -6.95 5.05 13.00
N PHE A 58 -7.90 4.15 13.22
CA PHE A 58 -8.91 4.25 14.27
C PHE A 58 -8.59 3.22 15.36
N LEU A 59 -8.85 3.60 16.61
CA LEU A 59 -8.70 2.74 17.79
C LEU A 59 -9.97 1.93 18.05
#